data_AF-A0A0F8FMV2-F1
#
_entry.id   AF-A0A0F8FMV2-F1
#
_cell.length_a   1.000
_cell.length_b   1.000
_cell.length_c   1.000
_cell.angle_alpha   90.00
_cell.angle_beta   90.00
_cell.angle_gamma   90.00
#
_symmetry.space_group_name_H-M   'P 1'
#
loop_
_entity.id
_entity.type
_entity.pdbx_description
1 polymer ?
#
loop_
_entity_poly.entity_id
_entity_poly.type
_entity_poly.pdbx_seq_one_letter_code
_entity_poly.pdbx_strand_id
1 'polypeptide(L)'
;METIGFIDALKYPFNRPKRLLYALWMLVPVIGWLALFGYVVRIVNEFIEGKYEELPQLHFTDDLTFGFSMFLKSLPFCIVYIALLAGIMTIDEDIADILNILLGFFVLPILHVNFYRKQTVGSYFDLGKLGYVMDNIGDYIVTMLKQYATYIIFLVLFIVLVGIPALYFTSLIFAANFYGRFVEEQVEQVL
;
A
#
# COMPACT_ATOMS: atom_id res chain seq x y z
N MET A 1 0.84 -1.54 -19.38
CA MET A 1 -0.13 -0.93 -18.45
C MET A 1 0.13 0.57 -18.40
N GLU A 2 -0.91 1.42 -18.40
CA GLU A 2 -0.70 2.87 -18.40
C GLU A 2 -0.26 3.41 -17.03
N THR A 3 0.52 4.48 -17.06
CA THR A 3 0.95 5.19 -15.83
C THR A 3 -0.18 6.09 -15.35
N ILE A 4 -0.60 5.95 -14.10
CA ILE A 4 -1.62 6.83 -13.56
C ILE A 4 -1.09 8.27 -13.39
N GLY A 5 -1.88 9.24 -13.87
CA GLY A 5 -1.64 10.65 -13.68
C GLY A 5 -1.80 11.07 -12.22
N PHE A 6 -1.02 12.07 -11.79
CA PHE A 6 -1.11 12.56 -10.41
C PHE A 6 -2.49 13.13 -10.07
N ILE A 7 -3.10 13.86 -11.02
CA ILE A 7 -4.44 14.43 -10.85
C ILE A 7 -5.51 13.35 -10.79
N ASP A 8 -5.38 12.28 -11.57
CA ASP A 8 -6.33 11.18 -11.57
C ASP A 8 -6.30 10.44 -10.24
N ALA A 9 -5.10 10.18 -9.71
CA ALA A 9 -4.92 9.61 -8.38
C ALA A 9 -5.49 10.49 -7.25
N LEU A 10 -5.38 11.83 -7.36
CA LEU A 10 -5.98 12.75 -6.39
C LEU A 10 -7.51 12.75 -6.45
N LYS A 11 -8.09 12.60 -7.65
CA LYS A 11 -9.54 12.58 -7.86
C LYS A 11 -10.16 11.23 -7.51
N TYR A 12 -9.42 10.14 -7.64
CA TYR A 12 -9.86 8.76 -7.41
C TYR A 12 -10.77 8.57 -6.18
N PRO A 13 -10.37 8.99 -4.95
CA PRO A 13 -11.23 8.83 -3.77
C PRO A 13 -12.54 9.63 -3.85
N PHE A 14 -12.58 10.71 -4.62
CA PHE A 14 -13.71 11.64 -4.72
C PHE A 14 -14.63 11.39 -5.91
N ASN A 15 -14.25 10.52 -6.86
CA ASN A 15 -15.11 10.16 -7.99
C ASN A 15 -16.42 9.50 -7.53
N ARG A 16 -16.39 8.82 -6.37
CA ARG A 16 -17.58 8.36 -5.63
C ARG A 16 -17.46 8.75 -4.15
N PRO A 17 -17.79 9.99 -3.77
CA PRO A 17 -17.48 10.51 -2.45
C PRO A 17 -18.22 9.77 -1.32
N LYS A 18 -19.39 9.18 -1.61
CA LYS A 18 -20.11 8.33 -0.64
C LYS A 18 -19.28 7.13 -0.16
N ARG A 19 -18.37 6.62 -0.99
CA ARG A 19 -17.50 5.47 -0.64
C ARG A 19 -16.37 5.88 0.31
N LEU A 20 -16.04 7.17 0.42
CA LEU A 20 -15.12 7.64 1.46
C LEU A 20 -15.66 7.40 2.87
N LEU A 21 -16.99 7.35 3.04
CA LEU A 21 -17.61 7.07 4.33
C LEU A 21 -17.31 5.65 4.83
N TYR A 22 -16.84 4.73 3.97
CA TYR A 22 -16.38 3.42 4.43
C TYR A 22 -15.21 3.54 5.42
N ALA A 23 -14.41 4.61 5.33
CA ALA A 23 -13.34 4.87 6.29
C ALA A 23 -13.86 5.09 7.72
N LEU A 24 -15.15 5.38 7.92
CA LEU A 24 -15.75 5.46 9.26
C LEU A 24 -15.64 4.12 10.02
N TRP A 25 -15.44 3.00 9.34
CA TRP A 25 -15.13 1.72 9.98
C TRP A 25 -13.82 1.76 10.78
N MET A 26 -12.90 2.70 10.55
CA MET A 26 -11.72 2.89 11.42
C MET A 26 -12.10 3.23 12.86
N LEU A 27 -13.28 3.80 13.09
CA LEU A 27 -13.81 4.10 14.42
C LEU A 27 -14.26 2.84 15.18
N VAL A 28 -14.49 1.73 14.47
CA VAL A 28 -14.85 0.44 15.06
C VAL A 28 -13.57 -0.36 15.29
N PRO A 29 -13.12 -0.51 16.55
CA PRO A 29 -11.85 -1.16 16.84
C PRO A 29 -11.86 -2.63 16.42
N VAL A 30 -10.68 -3.11 16.01
CA VAL A 30 -10.42 -4.48 15.55
C VAL A 30 -11.22 -4.87 14.30
N ILE A 31 -12.54 -5.06 14.41
CA ILE A 31 -13.39 -5.56 13.32
C ILE A 31 -13.40 -4.58 12.13
N GLY A 32 -13.58 -3.29 12.39
CA GLY A 32 -13.58 -2.29 11.34
C GLY A 32 -12.22 -2.18 10.65
N TRP A 33 -11.13 -2.28 11.41
CA TRP A 33 -9.76 -2.31 10.87
C TRP A 33 -9.49 -3.54 10.02
N LEU A 34 -9.97 -4.71 10.43
CA LEU A 34 -9.83 -5.94 9.64
C LEU A 34 -10.63 -5.85 8.33
N ALA A 35 -11.86 -5.36 8.36
CA ALA A 35 -12.64 -5.13 7.14
C ALA A 35 -11.95 -4.14 6.20
N LEU A 36 -11.46 -3.03 6.73
CA LEU A 36 -10.74 -2.04 5.94
C LEU A 36 -9.43 -2.56 5.38
N PHE A 37 -8.75 -3.47 6.09
CA PHE A 37 -7.54 -4.09 5.58
C PHE A 37 -7.82 -4.94 4.34
N GLY A 38 -8.85 -5.80 4.38
CA GLY A 38 -9.28 -6.56 3.19
C GLY A 38 -9.69 -5.66 2.04
N TYR A 39 -10.40 -4.56 2.35
CA TYR A 39 -10.79 -3.55 1.36
C TYR A 39 -9.60 -2.87 0.68
N VAL A 40 -8.58 -2.46 1.44
CA VAL A 40 -7.34 -1.86 0.91
C VAL A 40 -6.59 -2.85 0.03
N VAL A 41 -6.51 -4.12 0.41
CA VAL A 41 -5.90 -5.16 -0.43
C VAL A 41 -6.63 -5.27 -1.77
N ARG A 42 -7.98 -5.19 -1.79
CA ARG A 42 -8.74 -5.16 -3.05
C ARG A 42 -8.43 -3.91 -3.88
N ILE A 43 -8.40 -2.72 -3.28
CA ILE A 43 -8.04 -1.48 -3.98
C ILE A 43 -6.67 -1.61 -4.65
N VAL A 44 -5.67 -2.10 -3.92
CA VAL A 44 -4.32 -2.29 -4.48
C VAL A 44 -4.33 -3.24 -5.67
N ASN A 45 -5.09 -4.35 -5.60
CA ASN A 45 -5.20 -5.28 -6.72
C ASN A 45 -5.91 -4.66 -7.92
N GLU A 46 -6.95 -3.85 -7.73
CA GLU A 46 -7.60 -3.12 -8.82
C GLU A 46 -6.63 -2.15 -9.50
N PHE A 47 -5.78 -1.48 -8.73
CA PHE A 47 -4.71 -0.63 -9.27
C PHE A 47 -3.65 -1.43 -10.03
N ILE A 48 -3.29 -2.64 -9.60
CA ILE A 48 -2.40 -3.54 -10.34
C ILE A 48 -3.06 -4.04 -11.63
N GLU A 49 -4.39 -4.04 -11.71
CA GLU A 49 -5.16 -4.46 -12.90
C GLU A 49 -5.54 -3.29 -13.82
N GLY A 50 -5.15 -2.06 -13.49
CA GLY A 50 -5.41 -0.88 -14.32
C GLY A 50 -6.79 -0.23 -14.12
N LYS A 51 -7.50 -0.60 -13.05
CA LYS A 51 -8.82 -0.05 -12.70
C LYS A 51 -8.65 1.14 -11.77
N TYR A 52 -8.77 2.35 -12.31
CA TYR A 52 -8.47 3.61 -11.61
C TYR A 52 -9.67 4.57 -11.50
N GLU A 53 -10.88 4.10 -11.81
CA GLU A 53 -12.02 4.98 -12.03
C GLU A 53 -12.59 5.52 -10.71
N GLU A 54 -12.81 4.64 -9.74
CA GLU A 54 -13.43 4.99 -8.46
C GLU A 54 -13.12 3.93 -7.39
N LEU A 55 -13.23 4.31 -6.12
CA LEU A 55 -13.15 3.36 -5.00
C LEU A 55 -14.13 2.20 -5.21
N PRO A 56 -13.74 0.92 -5.07
CA PRO A 56 -14.67 -0.19 -5.20
C PRO A 56 -15.75 -0.17 -4.11
N GLN A 57 -16.84 -0.91 -4.31
CA GLN A 57 -17.81 -1.09 -3.25
C GLN A 57 -17.21 -1.94 -2.11
N LEU A 58 -17.42 -1.51 -0.86
CA LEU A 58 -17.08 -2.30 0.31
C LEU A 58 -18.13 -3.43 0.49
N HIS A 59 -17.66 -4.66 0.59
CA HIS A 59 -18.45 -5.84 0.90
C HIS A 59 -18.03 -6.31 2.30
N PHE A 60 -18.63 -5.69 3.33
CA PHE A 60 -18.11 -5.75 4.71
C PHE A 60 -17.74 -7.16 5.19
N THR A 61 -18.61 -8.16 5.03
CA THR A 61 -18.36 -9.53 5.50
C THR A 61 -17.22 -10.22 4.73
N ASP A 62 -17.18 -10.04 3.42
CA ASP A 62 -16.14 -10.62 2.56
C ASP A 62 -14.79 -9.95 2.85
N ASP A 63 -14.79 -8.63 2.96
CA ASP A 63 -13.63 -7.81 3.29
C ASP A 63 -13.10 -8.07 4.70
N LEU A 64 -13.98 -8.30 5.67
CA LEU A 64 -13.60 -8.69 7.03
C LEU A 64 -12.90 -10.04 7.05
N THR A 65 -13.50 -11.04 6.40
CA THR A 65 -12.96 -12.40 6.35
C THR A 65 -11.61 -12.41 5.63
N PHE A 66 -11.54 -11.69 4.51
CA PHE A 66 -10.33 -11.58 3.72
C PHE A 66 -9.23 -10.80 4.47
N GLY A 67 -9.57 -9.66 5.07
CA GLY A 67 -8.65 -8.85 5.86
C GLY A 67 -8.13 -9.58 7.10
N PHE A 68 -8.97 -10.38 7.76
CA PHE A 68 -8.50 -11.28 8.83
C PHE A 68 -7.47 -12.30 8.34
N SER A 69 -7.72 -12.94 7.19
CA SER A 69 -6.77 -13.87 6.57
C SER A 69 -5.44 -13.18 6.23
N MET A 70 -5.51 -12.00 5.62
CA MET A 70 -4.32 -11.21 5.29
C MET A 70 -3.57 -10.75 6.55
N PHE A 71 -4.29 -10.38 7.62
CA PHE A 71 -3.67 -9.98 8.89
C PHE A 71 -2.87 -11.13 9.50
N LEU A 72 -3.44 -12.34 9.54
CA LEU A 72 -2.72 -13.52 10.04
C LEU A 72 -1.46 -13.82 9.21
N LYS A 73 -1.55 -13.64 7.88
CA LYS A 73 -0.41 -13.86 6.98
C LYS A 73 0.67 -12.79 7.09
N SER A 74 0.35 -11.57 7.53
CA SER A 74 1.34 -10.51 7.71
C SER A 74 2.10 -10.63 9.05
N LEU A 75 1.54 -11.32 10.05
CA LEU A 75 2.15 -11.44 11.38
C LEU A 75 3.62 -11.92 11.36
N PRO A 76 4.01 -12.97 10.61
CA PRO A 76 5.41 -13.41 10.58
C PRO A 76 6.36 -12.31 10.12
N PHE A 77 5.97 -11.52 9.10
CA PHE A 77 6.77 -10.40 8.65
C PHE A 77 6.84 -9.29 9.69
N CYS A 78 5.70 -8.91 10.28
CA CYS A 78 5.67 -7.89 11.33
C CYS A 78 6.59 -8.25 12.50
N ILE A 79 6.57 -9.51 12.95
CA ILE A 79 7.43 -9.99 14.04
C ILE A 79 8.91 -9.88 13.66
N VAL A 80 9.30 -10.35 12.47
CA VAL A 80 10.70 -10.28 12.01
C VAL A 80 11.16 -8.83 11.86
N TYR A 81 10.33 -7.97 11.26
CA TYR A 81 10.65 -6.56 11.05
C TYR A 81 10.82 -5.80 12.37
N ILE A 82 9.90 -6.01 13.33
CA ILE A 82 9.99 -5.39 14.66
C ILE A 82 11.24 -5.90 15.40
N ALA A 83 11.50 -7.21 15.38
CA ALA A 83 12.67 -7.79 16.03
C ALA A 83 13.99 -7.26 15.44
N LEU A 84 14.05 -7.09 14.11
CA LEU A 84 15.20 -6.50 13.42
C LEU A 84 15.46 -5.06 13.89
N LEU A 85 14.45 -4.20 13.85
CA LEU A 85 14.59 -2.80 14.26
C LEU A 85 14.91 -2.67 15.75
N ALA A 86 14.21 -3.42 16.61
CA ALA A 86 14.46 -3.42 18.04
C ALA A 86 15.89 -3.89 18.36
N GLY A 87 16.38 -4.91 17.66
CA GLY A 87 17.75 -5.39 17.81
C GLY A 87 18.79 -4.31 17.48
N ILE A 88 18.63 -3.59 16.37
CA ILE A 88 19.55 -2.54 15.96
C ILE A 88 19.47 -1.34 16.91
N MET A 89 18.28 -1.00 17.39
CA MET A 89 18.07 0.09 18.37
C MET A 89 18.83 -0.15 19.68
N THR A 90 19.08 -1.42 20.07
CA THR A 90 19.92 -1.72 21.25
C THR A 90 21.40 -1.41 21.03
N ILE A 91 21.83 -1.30 19.77
CA ILE A 91 23.21 -0.99 19.39
C ILE A 91 23.34 0.52 19.18
N ASP A 92 22.47 1.08 18.33
CA ASP A 92 22.49 2.48 17.93
C ASP A 92 21.11 2.91 17.42
N GLU A 93 20.52 3.91 18.08
CA GLU A 93 19.19 4.44 17.77
C GLU A 93 19.17 5.19 16.44
N ASP A 94 20.19 6.01 16.15
CA ASP A 94 20.27 6.79 14.92
C ASP A 94 20.37 5.86 13.70
N ILE A 95 21.16 4.78 13.80
CA ILE A 95 21.25 3.76 12.74
C ILE A 95 19.91 3.05 12.55
N ALA A 96 19.20 2.72 13.63
CA ALA A 96 17.89 2.07 13.56
C ALA A 96 16.87 2.97 12.84
N ASP A 97 16.87 4.27 13.13
CA ASP A 97 15.98 5.25 12.50
C ASP A 97 16.31 5.45 11.02
N ILE A 98 17.59 5.58 10.66
CA ILE A 98 18.02 5.66 9.27
C ILE A 98 17.58 4.39 8.51
N LEU A 99 17.80 3.21 9.09
CA LEU A 99 17.37 1.96 8.47
C LEU A 99 15.86 1.90 8.31
N ASN A 100 15.09 2.31 9.31
CA ASN A 100 13.64 2.34 9.27
C ASN A 100 13.14 3.22 8.10
N ILE A 101 13.73 4.40 7.92
CA ILE A 101 13.41 5.30 6.81
C ILE A 101 13.75 4.64 5.46
N LEU A 102 14.95 4.05 5.32
CA LEU A 102 15.37 3.40 4.09
C LEU A 102 14.49 2.20 3.73
N LEU A 103 14.15 1.36 4.70
CA LEU A 103 13.24 0.24 4.51
C LEU A 103 11.83 0.75 4.16
N GLY A 104 11.34 1.76 4.87
CA GLY A 104 10.03 2.36 4.63
C GLY A 104 9.88 2.99 3.25
N PHE A 105 10.96 3.56 2.70
CA PHE A 105 10.95 4.18 1.38
C PHE A 105 11.21 3.19 0.24
N PHE A 106 12.21 2.31 0.35
CA PHE A 106 12.67 1.48 -0.78
C PHE A 106 12.15 0.05 -0.76
N VAL A 107 11.88 -0.50 0.43
CA VAL A 107 11.66 -1.94 0.59
C VAL A 107 10.20 -2.24 0.86
N LEU A 108 9.64 -1.63 1.89
CA LEU A 108 8.28 -1.90 2.35
C LEU A 108 7.20 -1.61 1.30
N PRO A 109 7.23 -0.54 0.50
CA PRO A 109 6.13 -0.27 -0.44
C PRO A 109 5.93 -1.41 -1.46
N ILE A 110 7.04 -1.94 -2.01
CA ILE A 110 6.98 -3.01 -3.00
C ILE A 110 6.67 -4.36 -2.36
N LEU A 111 7.21 -4.65 -1.18
CA LEU A 111 6.89 -5.90 -0.49
C LEU A 111 5.44 -5.94 -0.01
N HIS A 112 4.87 -4.82 0.47
CA HIS A 112 3.44 -4.74 0.78
C HIS A 112 2.58 -5.03 -0.46
N VAL A 113 2.90 -4.40 -1.60
CA VAL A 113 2.13 -4.59 -2.82
C VAL A 113 2.28 -6.02 -3.35
N ASN A 114 3.48 -6.61 -3.33
CA ASN A 114 3.69 -8.02 -3.67
C ASN A 114 2.89 -8.94 -2.75
N PHE A 115 2.88 -8.66 -1.45
CA PHE A 115 2.09 -9.39 -0.48
C PHE A 115 0.59 -9.28 -0.74
N TYR A 116 0.08 -8.09 -1.05
CA TYR A 116 -1.33 -7.89 -1.37
C TYR A 116 -1.74 -8.60 -2.66
N ARG A 117 -0.82 -8.67 -3.64
CA ARG A 117 -1.06 -9.35 -4.92
C ARG A 117 -1.01 -10.87 -4.79
N LYS A 118 0.03 -11.41 -4.15
CA LYS A 118 0.26 -12.86 -4.06
C LYS A 118 -0.42 -13.51 -2.86
N GLN A 119 -0.75 -12.74 -1.83
CA GLN A 119 -1.52 -13.18 -0.66
C GLN A 119 -0.92 -14.39 0.08
N THR A 120 0.41 -14.54 0.05
CA THR A 120 1.15 -15.58 0.76
C THR A 120 2.16 -14.97 1.73
N VAL A 121 2.45 -15.64 2.84
CA VAL A 121 3.47 -15.16 3.79
C VAL A 121 4.83 -14.95 3.10
N GLY A 122 5.24 -15.88 2.24
CA GLY A 122 6.53 -15.83 1.54
C GLY A 122 6.70 -14.62 0.63
N SER A 123 5.62 -14.09 0.05
CA SER A 123 5.69 -12.91 -0.83
C SER A 123 6.12 -11.63 -0.11
N TYR A 124 5.95 -11.53 1.21
CA TYR A 124 6.48 -10.42 1.99
C TYR A 124 8.01 -10.48 2.16
N PHE A 125 8.60 -11.66 2.02
CA PHE A 125 10.05 -11.89 2.15
C PHE A 125 10.75 -11.99 0.80
N ASP A 126 10.03 -11.77 -0.29
CA ASP A 126 10.58 -11.84 -1.65
C ASP A 126 11.37 -10.57 -2.00
N LEU A 127 12.57 -10.47 -1.43
CA LEU A 127 13.50 -9.37 -1.67
C LEU A 127 14.00 -9.33 -3.13
N GLY A 128 13.78 -10.39 -3.91
CA GLY A 128 14.05 -10.39 -5.35
C GLY A 128 13.25 -9.32 -6.09
N LYS A 129 12.08 -8.91 -5.55
CA LYS A 129 11.29 -7.82 -6.13
C LYS A 129 11.97 -6.45 -6.09
N LEU A 130 12.97 -6.27 -5.23
CA LEU A 130 13.76 -5.04 -5.17
C LEU A 130 14.63 -4.86 -6.42
N GLY A 131 14.96 -5.94 -7.15
CA GLY A 131 15.66 -5.86 -8.43
C GLY A 131 14.93 -4.95 -9.43
N TYR A 132 13.62 -5.13 -9.58
CA TYR A 132 12.80 -4.29 -10.46
C TYR A 132 12.77 -2.81 -10.04
N VAL A 133 12.91 -2.54 -8.74
CA VAL A 133 13.04 -1.16 -8.23
C VAL A 133 14.36 -0.55 -8.66
N MET A 134 15.46 -1.30 -8.52
CA MET A 134 16.79 -0.83 -8.91
C MET A 134 16.90 -0.65 -10.42
N ASP A 135 16.34 -1.57 -11.20
CA ASP A 135 16.32 -1.51 -12.67
C ASP A 135 15.51 -0.32 -13.19
N ASN A 136 14.52 0.16 -12.40
CA ASN A 136 13.63 1.26 -12.75
C ASN A 136 13.62 2.37 -11.69
N ILE A 137 14.79 2.68 -11.13
CA ILE A 137 14.91 3.57 -9.95
C ILE A 137 14.39 4.99 -10.21
N GLY A 138 14.54 5.50 -11.44
CA GLY A 138 14.00 6.81 -11.83
C GLY A 138 12.47 6.85 -11.75
N ASP A 139 11.79 5.88 -12.38
CA ASP A 139 10.33 5.73 -12.28
C ASP A 139 9.86 5.49 -10.85
N TYR A 140 10.62 4.71 -10.06
CA TYR A 140 10.29 4.46 -8.66
C TYR A 140 10.36 5.73 -7.81
N ILE A 141 11.42 6.54 -7.94
CA ILE A 141 11.54 7.82 -7.23
C ILE A 141 10.38 8.73 -7.60
N VAL A 142 10.04 8.85 -8.88
CA VAL A 142 8.88 9.65 -9.33
C VAL A 142 7.57 9.12 -8.73
N THR A 143 7.41 7.80 -8.65
CA THR A 143 6.25 7.14 -8.04
C THR A 143 6.14 7.48 -6.55
N MET A 144 7.24 7.39 -5.80
CA MET A 144 7.26 7.74 -4.38
C MET A 144 7.03 9.23 -4.15
N LEU A 145 7.62 10.12 -4.96
CA LEU A 145 7.36 11.55 -4.89
C LEU A 145 5.89 11.89 -5.09
N LYS A 146 5.22 11.25 -6.06
CA LYS A 146 3.76 11.37 -6.24
C LYS A 146 2.99 10.89 -5.01
N GLN A 147 3.39 9.75 -4.44
CA GLN A 147 2.77 9.20 -3.23
C GLN A 147 2.87 10.18 -2.04
N TYR A 148 4.04 10.75 -1.80
CA TYR A 148 4.23 11.73 -0.72
C TYR A 148 3.52 13.06 -0.99
N ALA A 149 3.48 13.53 -2.23
CA ALA A 149 2.70 14.70 -2.59
C ALA A 149 1.20 14.49 -2.31
N THR A 150 0.66 13.32 -2.66
CA THR A 150 -0.72 12.95 -2.31
C THR A 150 -0.94 12.91 -0.80
N TYR A 151 0.00 12.36 -0.03
CA TYR A 151 -0.06 12.36 1.43
C TYR A 151 -0.11 13.77 2.01
N ILE A 152 0.74 14.69 1.55
CA ILE A 152 0.76 16.07 2.02
C ILE A 152 -0.58 16.76 1.71
N ILE A 153 -1.10 16.59 0.49
CA ILE A 153 -2.38 17.19 0.09
C ILE A 153 -3.52 16.64 0.95
N PHE A 154 -3.62 15.32 1.14
CA PHE A 154 -4.67 14.72 1.94
C PHE A 154 -4.53 14.98 3.44
N LEU A 155 -3.30 15.19 3.93
CA LEU A 155 -3.06 15.67 5.28
C LEU A 155 -3.59 17.10 5.46
N VAL A 156 -3.42 18.00 4.49
CA VAL A 156 -4.03 19.34 4.54
C VAL A 156 -5.56 19.25 4.49
N LEU A 157 -6.12 18.36 3.66
CA LEU A 157 -7.56 18.12 3.58
C LEU A 157 -8.13 17.39 4.81
N PHE A 158 -7.31 16.97 5.78
CA PHE A 158 -7.80 16.44 7.04
C PHE A 158 -8.65 17.46 7.81
N ILE A 159 -8.38 18.76 7.66
CA ILE A 159 -9.15 19.85 8.32
C ILE A 159 -10.65 19.75 8.02
N VAL A 160 -11.01 19.22 6.83
CA VAL A 160 -12.40 19.04 6.38
C VAL A 160 -12.89 17.59 6.51
N LEU A 161 -12.24 16.78 7.34
CA LEU A 161 -12.56 15.38 7.68
C LEU A 161 -12.59 14.37 6.51
N VAL A 162 -12.38 14.80 5.26
CA VAL A 162 -12.26 13.90 4.10
C VAL A 162 -10.82 13.48 3.78
N GLY A 163 -9.84 14.19 4.33
CA GLY A 163 -8.42 13.90 4.11
C GLY A 163 -7.95 12.55 4.66
N ILE A 164 -8.36 12.18 5.87
CA ILE A 164 -8.00 10.87 6.47
C ILE A 164 -8.54 9.70 5.63
N PRO A 165 -9.84 9.65 5.26
CA PRO A 165 -10.37 8.62 4.37
C PRO A 165 -9.61 8.52 3.05
N ALA A 166 -9.35 9.66 2.40
CA ALA A 166 -8.63 9.71 1.14
C ALA A 166 -7.21 9.16 1.30
N LEU A 167 -6.47 9.64 2.30
CA LEU A 167 -5.10 9.20 2.61
C LEU A 167 -5.01 7.70 2.84
N TYR A 168 -5.94 7.13 3.62
CA TYR A 168 -5.96 5.71 3.92
C TYR A 168 -6.15 4.87 2.66
N PHE A 169 -7.15 5.20 1.83
CA PHE A 169 -7.48 4.44 0.62
C PHE A 169 -6.48 4.63 -0.53
N THR A 170 -5.72 5.73 -0.55
CA THR A 170 -4.71 5.98 -1.58
C THR A 170 -3.28 5.70 -1.11
N SER A 171 -3.08 4.98 -0.02
CA SER A 171 -1.77 4.81 0.62
C SER A 171 -0.74 4.04 -0.19
N LEU A 172 -1.17 3.20 -1.11
CA LEU A 172 -0.29 2.34 -1.91
C LEU A 172 -0.59 2.37 -3.41
N ILE A 173 -1.44 3.29 -3.86
CA ILE A 173 -1.95 3.26 -5.25
C ILE A 173 -0.87 3.50 -6.30
N PHE A 174 0.11 4.37 -6.01
CA PHE A 174 1.22 4.59 -6.93
C PHE A 174 2.21 3.43 -6.91
N ALA A 175 2.49 2.87 -5.72
CA ALA A 175 3.30 1.65 -5.60
C ALA A 175 2.65 0.47 -6.33
N ALA A 176 1.32 0.35 -6.28
CA ALA A 176 0.52 -0.64 -7.00
C ALA A 176 0.61 -0.46 -8.53
N ASN A 177 0.46 0.77 -9.03
CA ASN A 177 0.65 1.08 -10.45
C ASN A 177 2.07 0.76 -10.93
N PHE A 178 3.09 1.14 -10.16
CA PHE A 178 4.49 0.79 -10.47
C PHE A 178 4.68 -0.73 -10.52
N TYR A 179 4.17 -1.43 -9.52
CA TYR A 179 4.25 -2.89 -9.44
C TYR A 179 3.57 -3.56 -10.63
N GLY A 180 2.37 -3.13 -11.02
CA GLY A 180 1.69 -3.64 -12.21
C GLY A 180 2.55 -3.47 -13.48
N ARG A 181 3.08 -2.26 -13.71
CA ARG A 181 3.89 -1.92 -14.89
C ARG A 181 5.21 -2.66 -15.00
N PHE A 182 5.95 -2.79 -13.89
CA PHE A 182 7.34 -3.23 -13.94
C PHE A 182 7.57 -4.62 -13.36
N VAL A 183 6.66 -5.11 -12.51
CA VAL A 183 6.81 -6.42 -11.86
C VAL A 183 5.87 -7.46 -12.45
N GLU A 184 4.59 -7.16 -12.66
CA GLU A 184 3.67 -8.15 -13.26
C GLU A 184 3.89 -8.32 -14.78
N GLU A 185 3.97 -7.24 -15.55
CA GLU A 185 4.12 -7.34 -17.01
C GLU A 185 5.41 -8.04 -17.44
N GLN A 186 6.48 -7.95 -16.64
CA GLN A 186 7.74 -8.63 -16.94
C GLN A 186 7.73 -10.12 -16.55
N VAL A 187 6.92 -10.52 -15.57
CA VAL A 187 6.74 -11.96 -15.23
C VAL A 187 5.93 -12.66 -16.32
N GLU A 188 4.95 -12.00 -16.93
CA GLU A 188 4.18 -12.55 -18.05
C GLU A 188 4.99 -12.68 -19.34
N GLN A 189 6.04 -11.87 -19.55
CA GLN A 189 6.90 -11.95 -20.74
C GLN A 189 7.95 -13.07 -20.70
N VAL A 190 8.16 -13.70 -19.54
CA VAL A 190 9.15 -14.76 -19.33
C VAL A 190 8.50 -16.16 -19.26
N LEU A 191 7.17 -16.23 -19.21
CA LEU A 191 6.36 -17.45 -19.25
C LEU A 191 5.85 -17.74 -20.67
#